data_AF-A0A4Q3FUW3-F1
#
_entry.id   AF-A0A4Q3FUW3-F1
#
_cell.length_a   1.000
_cell.length_b   1.000
_cell.length_c   1.000
_cell.angle_alpha   90.00
_cell.angle_beta   90.00
_cell.angle_gamma   90.00
#
_symmetry.space_group_name_H-M   'P 1'
#
loop_
_entity.id
_entity.type
_entity.pdbx_description
1 polymer ?
#
loop_
_entity_poly.entity_id
_entity_poly.type
_entity_poly.pdbx_seq_one_letter_code
_entity_poly.pdbx_strand_id
1 'polypeptide(L)'
;MRLAIALAPLALLAAAIPAFAGTITIEGRGEVRAAPDMALINSGVTTQGATAREALDANTAAMADLIAALKEAGIETRDIQTSGFSVNPNYVYSDARDANGYQLPPKINGYQVYNTVNVRIRKLDTLGAVLDKAVTVGANTINGVSFSVTDPTELYNEARKAAFADARSKAELYA
;
A
#
# COMPACT_ATOMS: atom_id res chain seq x y z
N MET A 1 -60.73 12.01 78.39
CA MET A 1 -60.22 10.80 77.70
C MET A 1 -59.35 11.28 76.54
N ARG A 2 -58.01 11.32 76.70
CA ARG A 2 -57.08 11.79 75.66
C ARG A 2 -56.12 10.65 75.33
N LEU A 3 -56.25 10.14 74.11
CA LEU A 3 -55.46 9.06 73.53
C LEU A 3 -54.09 9.60 73.10
N ALA A 4 -53.00 8.97 73.54
CA ALA A 4 -51.65 9.26 73.09
C ALA A 4 -51.30 8.38 71.89
N ILE A 5 -50.88 8.99 70.79
CA ILE A 5 -50.38 8.30 69.58
C ILE A 5 -48.85 8.43 69.59
N ALA A 6 -48.17 7.29 69.66
CA ALA A 6 -46.71 7.20 69.60
C ALA A 6 -46.23 7.23 68.14
N LEU A 7 -45.30 8.14 67.82
CA LEU A 7 -44.69 8.29 66.51
C LEU A 7 -43.33 7.57 66.50
N ALA A 8 -43.19 6.51 65.69
CA ALA A 8 -41.91 5.83 65.50
C ALA A 8 -41.08 6.56 64.42
N PRO A 9 -39.75 6.78 64.61
CA PRO A 9 -38.93 7.46 63.63
C PRO A 9 -38.56 6.53 62.47
N LEU A 10 -38.82 7.00 61.24
CA LEU A 10 -38.43 6.36 59.99
C LEU A 10 -36.91 6.52 59.82
N ALA A 11 -36.15 5.42 59.85
CA ALA A 11 -34.71 5.45 59.55
C ALA A 11 -34.50 5.59 58.04
N LEU A 12 -33.93 6.72 57.61
CA LEU A 12 -33.56 6.99 56.23
C LEU A 12 -32.28 6.22 55.88
N LEU A 13 -32.37 5.16 55.08
CA LEU A 13 -31.18 4.53 54.49
C LEU A 13 -30.57 5.49 53.47
N ALA A 14 -29.40 6.04 53.78
CA ALA A 14 -28.59 6.78 52.82
C ALA A 14 -28.03 5.80 51.77
N ALA A 15 -28.56 5.85 50.55
CA ALA A 15 -27.98 5.15 49.40
C ALA A 15 -26.69 5.88 49.00
N ALA A 16 -25.54 5.19 49.10
CA ALA A 16 -24.27 5.70 48.61
C ALA A 16 -24.30 5.77 47.08
N ILE A 17 -24.36 6.98 46.53
CA ILE A 17 -24.11 7.25 45.12
C ILE A 17 -22.65 6.90 44.81
N PRO A 18 -22.36 6.02 43.83
CA PRO A 18 -20.99 5.69 43.46
C PRO A 18 -20.30 6.97 42.97
N ALA A 19 -19.15 7.30 43.56
CA ALA A 19 -18.32 8.39 43.08
C ALA A 19 -17.91 8.10 41.63
N PHE A 20 -18.23 9.00 40.70
CA PHE A 20 -17.72 8.93 39.34
C PHE A 20 -16.18 9.01 39.41
N ALA A 21 -15.50 7.90 39.17
CA ALA A 21 -14.07 7.92 38.95
C ALA A 21 -13.81 8.69 37.64
N GLY A 22 -13.09 9.81 37.72
CA GLY A 22 -12.72 10.59 36.53
C GLY A 22 -11.74 9.80 35.67
N THR A 23 -12.00 9.74 34.36
CA THR A 23 -11.08 9.13 33.38
C THR A 23 -10.32 10.22 32.65
N ILE A 24 -8.99 10.07 32.54
CA ILE A 24 -8.15 10.91 31.70
C ILE A 24 -7.66 10.08 30.51
N THR A 25 -7.88 10.57 29.29
CA THR A 25 -7.41 9.94 28.05
C THR A 25 -6.21 10.71 27.53
N ILE A 26 -5.10 10.01 27.30
CA ILE A 26 -3.83 10.61 26.84
C ILE A 26 -3.29 9.85 25.64
N GLU A 27 -2.84 10.61 24.64
CA GLU A 27 -2.19 10.10 23.45
C GLU A 27 -0.66 10.19 23.58
N GLY A 28 -0.02 9.03 23.44
CA GLY A 28 1.44 8.92 23.35
C GLY A 28 1.91 8.75 21.92
N ARG A 29 3.07 9.32 21.58
CA ARG A 29 3.67 9.20 20.25
C ARG A 29 5.06 8.58 20.37
N GLY A 30 5.36 7.61 19.51
CA GLY A 30 6.67 6.98 19.42
C GLY A 30 7.14 6.92 17.98
N GLU A 31 8.40 7.27 17.75
CA GLU A 31 9.04 7.26 16.43
C GLU A 31 10.36 6.48 16.55
N VAL A 32 10.64 5.65 15.54
CA VAL A 32 11.92 4.95 15.38
C VAL A 32 12.39 5.16 13.95
N ARG A 33 13.69 5.41 13.78
CA ARG A 33 14.33 5.59 12.47
C ARG A 33 15.26 4.43 12.19
N ALA A 34 15.17 3.87 10.99
CA ALA A 34 16.06 2.81 10.51
C ALA A 34 16.48 3.11 9.07
N ALA A 35 17.70 2.69 8.73
CA ALA A 35 18.13 2.67 7.34
C ALA A 35 17.36 1.55 6.60
N PRO A 36 16.84 1.82 5.39
CA PRO A 36 16.26 0.77 4.55
C PRO A 36 17.28 -0.31 4.20
N ASP A 37 16.85 -1.57 4.18
CA ASP A 37 17.69 -2.71 3.80
C ASP A 37 17.26 -3.35 2.48
N MET A 38 16.17 -2.87 1.88
CA MET A 38 15.55 -3.48 0.72
C MET A 38 14.88 -2.43 -0.18
N ALA A 39 14.79 -2.72 -1.47
CA ALA A 39 14.04 -1.95 -2.44
C ALA A 39 12.87 -2.76 -3.00
N LEU A 40 11.75 -2.10 -3.28
CA LEU A 40 10.67 -2.61 -4.09
C LEU A 40 10.63 -1.81 -5.39
N ILE A 41 10.62 -2.52 -6.50
CA ILE A 41 10.50 -1.93 -7.83
C ILE A 41 9.19 -2.40 -8.43
N ASN A 42 8.46 -1.48 -9.05
CA ASN A 42 7.40 -1.84 -9.98
C ASN A 42 7.90 -1.61 -11.41
N SER A 43 8.06 -2.68 -12.15
CA SER A 43 8.58 -2.66 -13.52
C SER A 43 7.75 -3.56 -14.41
N GLY A 44 7.71 -3.30 -15.70
CA GLY A 44 6.89 -4.09 -16.62
C GLY A 44 7.24 -3.89 -18.07
N VAL A 45 6.51 -4.62 -18.89
CA VAL A 45 6.61 -4.56 -20.33
C VAL A 45 5.27 -4.10 -20.91
N THR A 46 5.38 -3.12 -21.80
CA THR A 46 4.30 -2.60 -22.60
C THR A 46 4.57 -2.95 -24.06
N THR A 47 3.63 -3.64 -24.71
CA THR A 47 3.74 -4.02 -26.13
C THR A 47 2.53 -3.53 -26.91
N GLN A 48 2.70 -3.33 -28.21
CA GLN A 48 1.64 -2.95 -29.12
C GLN A 48 1.59 -3.92 -30.30
N GLY A 49 0.41 -4.09 -30.89
CA GLY A 49 0.19 -4.94 -32.06
C GLY A 49 -1.06 -4.51 -32.83
N ALA A 50 -1.16 -4.92 -34.09
CA ALA A 50 -2.35 -4.63 -34.89
C ALA A 50 -3.58 -5.38 -34.37
N THR A 51 -3.36 -6.53 -33.74
CA THR A 51 -4.40 -7.33 -33.05
C THR A 51 -4.06 -7.51 -31.57
N ALA A 52 -5.10 -7.76 -30.76
CA ALA A 52 -4.92 -8.07 -29.35
C ALA A 52 -4.05 -9.32 -29.12
N ARG A 53 -4.14 -10.32 -30.01
CA ARG A 53 -3.35 -11.56 -29.93
C ARG A 53 -1.87 -11.31 -30.19
N GLU A 54 -1.56 -10.57 -31.25
CA GLU A 54 -0.18 -10.20 -31.57
C GLU A 54 0.48 -9.41 -30.42
N ALA A 55 -0.24 -8.43 -29.86
CA ALA A 55 0.26 -7.66 -28.73
C ALA A 55 0.47 -8.52 -27.47
N LEU A 56 -0.43 -9.49 -27.23
CA LEU A 56 -0.37 -10.42 -26.11
C LEU A 56 0.81 -11.39 -26.22
N ASP A 57 1.01 -11.98 -27.39
CA ASP A 57 2.08 -12.96 -27.63
C ASP A 57 3.45 -12.29 -27.47
N ALA A 58 3.60 -11.08 -28.05
CA ALA A 58 4.80 -10.26 -27.86
C ALA A 58 5.04 -9.89 -26.39
N ASN A 59 3.97 -9.54 -25.65
CA ASN A 59 4.08 -9.21 -24.23
C ASN A 59 4.55 -10.42 -23.41
N THR A 60 3.95 -11.58 -23.68
CA THR A 60 4.22 -12.81 -22.93
C THR A 60 5.67 -13.26 -23.11
N ALA A 61 6.20 -13.17 -24.34
CA ALA A 61 7.60 -13.46 -24.64
C ALA A 61 8.54 -12.49 -23.90
N ALA A 62 8.32 -11.18 -24.04
CA ALA A 62 9.16 -10.18 -23.39
C ALA A 62 9.11 -10.24 -21.85
N MET A 63 7.96 -10.60 -21.27
CA MET A 63 7.83 -10.81 -19.83
C MET A 63 8.54 -12.07 -19.36
N ALA A 64 8.56 -13.14 -20.16
CA ALA A 64 9.33 -14.33 -19.84
C ALA A 64 10.84 -14.02 -19.82
N ASP A 65 11.31 -13.26 -20.80
CA ASP A 65 12.71 -12.80 -20.88
C ASP A 65 13.07 -11.90 -19.70
N LEU A 66 12.19 -10.97 -19.33
CA LEU A 66 12.36 -10.13 -18.13
C LEU A 66 12.48 -10.97 -16.86
N ILE A 67 11.57 -11.92 -16.64
CA ILE A 67 11.61 -12.79 -15.45
C ILE A 67 12.88 -13.64 -15.44
N ALA A 68 13.31 -14.17 -16.59
CA ALA A 68 14.55 -14.94 -16.69
C ALA A 68 15.77 -14.07 -16.32
N ALA A 69 15.85 -12.86 -16.87
CA ALA A 69 16.94 -11.93 -16.59
C ALA A 69 17.01 -11.50 -15.13
N LEU A 70 15.86 -11.27 -14.48
CA LEU A 70 15.78 -10.97 -13.05
C LEU A 70 16.27 -12.15 -12.20
N LYS A 71 15.92 -13.38 -12.58
CA LYS A 71 16.42 -14.59 -11.90
C LYS A 71 17.93 -14.75 -12.05
N GLU A 72 18.46 -14.51 -13.25
CA GLU A 72 19.91 -14.51 -13.48
C GLU A 72 20.63 -13.40 -12.73
N ALA A 73 19.96 -12.27 -12.47
CA ALA A 73 20.48 -11.19 -11.61
C ALA A 73 20.47 -11.56 -10.11
N GLY A 74 20.05 -12.78 -9.77
CA GLY A 74 20.01 -13.29 -8.40
C GLY A 74 18.73 -12.96 -7.64
N ILE A 75 17.67 -12.49 -8.32
CA ILE A 75 16.36 -12.29 -7.70
C ILE A 75 15.65 -13.64 -7.60
N GLU A 76 15.20 -13.98 -6.41
CA GLU A 76 14.47 -15.23 -6.19
C GLU A 76 13.06 -15.16 -6.78
N THR A 77 12.52 -16.30 -7.23
CA THR A 77 11.16 -16.36 -7.78
C THR A 77 10.10 -15.85 -6.81
N ARG A 78 10.29 -16.05 -5.49
CA ARG A 78 9.35 -15.54 -4.45
C ARG A 78 9.33 -14.02 -4.33
N ASP A 79 10.36 -13.37 -4.85
CA ASP A 79 10.55 -11.92 -4.80
C ASP A 79 10.11 -11.25 -6.12
N ILE A 80 9.55 -12.02 -7.05
CA ILE A 80 8.98 -11.53 -8.31
C ILE A 80 7.50 -11.88 -8.33
N GLN A 81 6.63 -10.87 -8.39
CA GLN A 81 5.18 -11.07 -8.41
C GLN A 81 4.53 -10.19 -9.47
N THR A 82 3.77 -10.77 -10.40
CA THR A 82 2.94 -9.99 -11.33
C THR A 82 1.94 -9.13 -10.54
N SER A 83 2.01 -7.83 -10.75
CA SER A 83 1.21 -6.81 -10.05
C SER A 83 0.05 -6.28 -10.87
N GLY A 84 0.11 -6.39 -12.20
CA GLY A 84 -0.93 -5.87 -13.07
C GLY A 84 -0.82 -6.43 -14.48
N PHE A 85 -1.98 -6.64 -15.10
CA PHE A 85 -2.09 -7.08 -16.48
C PHE A 85 -3.32 -6.45 -17.11
N SER A 86 -3.17 -5.84 -18.29
CA SER A 86 -4.29 -5.25 -19.01
C SER A 86 -4.06 -5.24 -20.52
N VAL A 87 -5.15 -5.34 -21.27
CA VAL A 87 -5.16 -5.23 -22.73
C VAL A 87 -6.12 -4.12 -23.10
N ASN A 88 -5.63 -3.07 -23.73
CA ASN A 88 -6.40 -1.89 -24.07
C ASN A 88 -6.34 -1.65 -25.59
N PRO A 89 -7.47 -1.39 -26.27
CA PRO A 89 -7.44 -0.91 -27.64
C PRO A 89 -6.84 0.50 -27.70
N ASN A 90 -6.02 0.76 -28.73
CA ASN A 90 -5.51 2.08 -29.03
C ASN A 90 -6.42 2.75 -30.06
N TYR A 91 -6.94 3.93 -29.72
CA TYR A 91 -7.89 4.67 -30.56
C TYR A 91 -7.20 5.83 -31.26
N VAL A 92 -7.49 6.01 -32.54
CA VAL A 92 -7.13 7.19 -33.31
C VAL A 92 -8.40 8.01 -33.55
N TYR A 93 -8.32 9.28 -33.17
CA TYR A 93 -9.37 10.26 -33.35
C TYR A 93 -9.12 11.03 -34.65
N SER A 94 -10.16 11.25 -35.44
CA SER A 94 -10.10 12.11 -36.61
C SER A 94 -10.95 13.35 -36.38
N ASP A 95 -10.50 14.49 -36.90
CA ASP A 95 -11.31 15.73 -36.96
C ASP A 95 -12.37 15.70 -38.06
N ALA A 96 -12.43 14.61 -38.83
CA ALA A 96 -13.42 14.40 -39.87
C ALA A 96 -14.84 14.39 -39.27
N ARG A 97 -15.75 15.08 -39.96
CA ARG A 97 -17.15 15.21 -39.60
C ARG A 97 -18.03 14.53 -40.65
N ASP A 98 -19.17 14.00 -40.22
CA ASP A 98 -20.19 13.49 -41.11
C ASP A 98 -20.92 14.63 -41.86
N ALA A 99 -21.82 14.26 -42.78
CA ALA A 99 -22.60 15.22 -43.57
C ALA A 99 -23.48 16.17 -42.73
N ASN A 100 -23.73 15.82 -41.46
CA ASN A 100 -24.54 16.60 -40.51
C ASN A 100 -23.66 17.42 -39.54
N GLY A 101 -22.33 17.39 -39.70
CA GLY A 101 -21.38 18.15 -38.89
C GLY A 101 -20.97 17.49 -37.58
N TYR A 102 -21.37 16.23 -37.31
CA TYR A 102 -20.97 15.47 -36.13
C TYR A 102 -19.58 14.84 -36.32
N GLN A 103 -18.79 14.78 -35.25
CA GLN A 103 -17.47 14.13 -35.29
C GLN A 103 -17.60 12.62 -35.50
N LEU A 104 -16.78 12.06 -36.40
CA LEU A 104 -16.77 10.61 -36.64
C LEU A 104 -16.28 9.85 -35.40
N PRO A 105 -16.83 8.63 -35.15
CA PRO A 105 -16.39 7.82 -34.03
C PRO A 105 -14.90 7.43 -34.17
N PRO A 106 -14.15 7.31 -33.07
CA PRO A 106 -12.75 6.93 -33.11
C PRO A 106 -12.59 5.52 -33.68
N LYS A 107 -11.48 5.31 -34.40
CA LYS A 107 -11.13 4.00 -34.98
C LYS A 107 -10.05 3.34 -34.15
N ILE A 108 -10.14 2.03 -33.99
CA ILE A 108 -9.07 1.25 -33.37
C ILE A 108 -7.90 1.17 -34.36
N ASN A 109 -6.72 1.58 -33.91
CA ASN A 109 -5.47 1.53 -34.68
C ASN A 109 -4.51 0.43 -34.18
N GLY A 110 -4.94 -0.35 -33.18
CA GLY A 110 -4.19 -1.45 -32.63
C GLY A 110 -4.59 -1.74 -31.19
N TYR A 111 -3.80 -2.58 -30.54
CA TYR A 111 -3.97 -2.95 -29.15
C TYR A 111 -2.66 -2.79 -28.41
N GLN A 112 -2.76 -2.44 -27.14
CA GLN A 112 -1.65 -2.29 -26.22
C GLN A 112 -1.84 -3.21 -25.04
N VAL A 113 -0.81 -3.99 -24.71
CA VAL A 113 -0.80 -4.87 -23.55
C VAL A 113 0.19 -4.32 -22.55
N TYR A 114 -0.26 -4.17 -21.31
CA TYR A 114 0.57 -3.80 -20.17
C TYR A 114 0.66 -4.98 -19.23
N ASN A 115 1.87 -5.32 -18.82
CA ASN A 115 2.12 -6.34 -17.81
C ASN A 115 3.22 -5.85 -16.87
N THR A 116 2.93 -5.80 -15.58
CA THR A 116 3.84 -5.27 -14.55
C THR A 116 4.09 -6.32 -13.48
N VAL A 117 5.30 -6.29 -12.94
CA VAL A 117 5.78 -7.10 -11.82
C VAL A 117 6.29 -6.20 -10.71
N ASN A 118 5.96 -6.57 -9.47
CA ASN A 118 6.64 -6.12 -8.28
C ASN A 118 7.86 -7.01 -8.07
N VAL A 119 9.02 -6.37 -7.94
CA VAL A 119 10.30 -7.02 -7.72
C VAL A 119 10.85 -6.55 -6.38
N ARG A 120 11.16 -7.49 -5.49
CA ARG A 120 11.75 -7.24 -4.19
C ARG A 120 13.25 -7.50 -4.24
N ILE A 121 14.05 -6.47 -3.94
CA ILE A 121 15.51 -6.55 -3.96
C ILE A 121 16.02 -6.38 -2.54
N ARG A 122 16.47 -7.50 -1.95
CA ARG A 122 17.00 -7.58 -0.57
C ARG A 122 18.44 -7.10 -0.43
N LYS A 123 19.15 -6.94 -1.54
CA LYS A 123 20.54 -6.44 -1.57
C LYS A 123 20.55 -5.12 -2.31
N LEU A 124 20.53 -4.01 -1.58
CA LEU A 124 20.49 -2.68 -2.19
C LEU A 124 21.68 -2.41 -3.11
N ASP A 125 22.85 -2.99 -2.82
CA ASP A 125 24.05 -2.86 -3.65
C ASP A 125 23.86 -3.44 -5.06
N THR A 126 22.93 -4.39 -5.25
CA THR A 126 22.65 -4.99 -6.57
C THR A 126 21.56 -4.24 -7.33
N LEU A 127 20.93 -3.22 -6.73
CA LEU A 127 19.80 -2.49 -7.30
C LEU A 127 20.13 -1.91 -8.69
N GLY A 128 21.27 -1.23 -8.82
CA GLY A 128 21.67 -0.61 -10.09
C GLY A 128 21.83 -1.62 -11.22
N ALA A 129 22.49 -2.75 -10.95
CA ALA A 129 22.69 -3.81 -11.92
C ALA A 129 21.36 -4.51 -12.30
N VAL A 130 20.46 -4.70 -11.34
CA VAL A 130 19.13 -5.29 -11.61
C VAL A 130 18.28 -4.36 -12.48
N LEU A 131 18.32 -3.05 -12.22
CA LEU A 131 17.61 -2.06 -13.03
C LEU A 131 18.14 -2.02 -14.47
N ASP A 132 19.47 -1.96 -14.64
CA ASP A 132 20.11 -1.94 -15.96
C ASP A 132 19.76 -3.19 -16.78
N LYS A 133 19.84 -4.37 -16.14
CA LYS A 133 19.48 -5.63 -16.78
C LYS A 133 18.00 -5.70 -17.13
N ALA A 134 17.11 -5.24 -16.25
CA ALA A 134 15.66 -5.21 -16.53
C ALA A 134 15.34 -4.35 -17.75
N VAL A 135 15.92 -3.15 -17.85
CA VAL A 135 15.71 -2.24 -18.99
C VAL A 135 16.24 -2.87 -20.29
N THR A 136 17.42 -3.49 -20.24
CA THR A 136 18.07 -4.09 -21.42
C THR A 136 17.24 -5.22 -22.03
N VAL A 137 16.57 -6.03 -21.21
CA VAL A 137 15.81 -7.21 -21.68
C VAL A 137 14.34 -6.93 -22.02
N GLY A 138 13.91 -5.67 -21.94
CA GLY A 138 12.59 -5.26 -22.42
C GLY A 138 11.67 -4.64 -21.38
N ALA A 139 12.10 -4.45 -20.12
CA ALA A 139 11.35 -3.60 -19.21
C ALA A 139 11.40 -2.14 -19.70
N ASN A 140 10.36 -1.75 -20.43
CA ASN A 140 10.23 -0.41 -20.97
C ASN A 140 9.35 0.50 -20.09
N THR A 141 8.83 -0.05 -18.99
CA THR A 141 8.08 0.71 -17.98
C THR A 141 8.71 0.48 -16.61
N ILE A 142 9.15 1.55 -15.96
CA ILE A 142 9.52 1.57 -14.53
C ILE A 142 8.62 2.59 -13.85
N ASN A 143 7.72 2.11 -13.00
CA ASN A 143 6.69 2.93 -12.35
C ASN A 143 7.17 3.52 -11.01
N GLY A 144 8.39 3.18 -10.58
CA GLY A 144 9.03 3.76 -9.40
C GLY A 144 9.87 2.75 -8.62
N VAL A 145 10.68 3.30 -7.71
CA VAL A 145 11.47 2.55 -6.73
C VAL A 145 11.10 3.07 -5.35
N SER A 146 10.76 2.17 -4.45
CA SER A 146 10.54 2.48 -3.04
C SER A 146 11.52 1.69 -2.17
N PHE A 147 11.95 2.29 -1.07
CA PHE A 147 12.88 1.65 -0.13
C PHE A 147 12.12 1.28 1.14
N SER A 148 12.42 0.11 1.69
CA SER A 148 11.76 -0.42 2.87
C SER A 148 12.72 -1.24 3.73
N VAL A 149 12.23 -1.66 4.89
CA VAL A 149 12.89 -2.61 5.78
C VAL A 149 12.22 -3.98 5.60
N THR A 150 13.02 -5.03 5.49
CA THR A 150 12.56 -6.40 5.22
C THR A 150 11.68 -6.92 6.35
N ASP A 151 12.04 -6.63 7.59
CA ASP A 151 11.27 -6.96 8.79
C ASP A 151 11.18 -5.74 9.73
N PRO A 152 10.09 -4.96 9.68
CA PRO A 152 9.91 -3.80 10.55
C PRO A 152 9.33 -4.15 11.93
N THR A 153 9.14 -5.43 12.26
CA THR A 153 8.40 -5.87 13.45
C THR A 153 9.02 -5.33 14.74
N GLU A 154 10.34 -5.48 14.91
CA GLU A 154 11.02 -4.98 16.10
C GLU A 154 11.05 -3.45 16.16
N LEU A 155 11.22 -2.77 15.02
CA LEU A 155 11.14 -1.31 14.94
C LEU A 155 9.76 -0.79 15.38
N TYR A 156 8.69 -1.48 14.99
CA TYR A 156 7.35 -1.16 15.47
C TYR A 156 7.16 -1.45 16.95
N ASN A 157 7.75 -2.53 17.47
CA ASN A 157 7.70 -2.85 18.90
C ASN A 157 8.42 -1.79 19.73
N GLU A 158 9.58 -1.31 19.27
CA GLU A 158 10.31 -0.20 19.87
C GLU A 158 9.50 1.10 19.83
N ALA A 159 8.90 1.45 18.68
CA ALA A 159 8.06 2.63 18.55
C ALA A 159 6.84 2.57 19.50
N ARG A 160 6.23 1.40 19.68
CA ARG A 160 5.12 1.21 20.64
C ARG A 160 5.57 1.36 22.09
N LYS A 161 6.74 0.83 22.46
CA LYS A 161 7.32 1.02 23.80
C LYS A 161 7.58 2.50 24.08
N ALA A 162 8.12 3.23 23.11
CA ALA A 162 8.34 4.67 23.20
C ALA A 162 7.01 5.44 23.34
N ALA A 163 6.00 5.10 22.53
CA ALA A 163 4.69 5.72 22.60
C ALA A 163 4.01 5.51 23.96
N PHE A 164 4.14 4.31 24.53
CA PHE A 164 3.60 4.01 25.85
C PHE A 164 4.32 4.79 26.96
N ALA A 165 5.65 4.88 26.90
CA ALA A 165 6.43 5.67 27.84
C ALA A 165 6.06 7.17 27.78
N ASP A 166 5.86 7.71 26.58
CA ASP A 166 5.40 9.10 26.37
C ASP A 166 4.00 9.33 26.94
N ALA A 167 3.04 8.44 26.66
CA ALA A 167 1.68 8.51 27.23
C ALA A 167 1.71 8.48 28.76
N ARG A 168 2.52 7.59 29.35
CA ARG A 168 2.65 7.47 30.80
C ARG A 168 3.25 8.72 31.43
N SER A 169 4.33 9.25 30.84
CA SER A 169 4.96 10.48 31.34
C SER A 169 3.99 11.68 31.31
N LYS A 170 3.19 11.81 30.26
CA LYS A 170 2.13 12.81 30.19
C LYS A 170 1.04 12.59 31.24
N ALA A 171 0.63 11.34 31.47
CA ALA A 171 -0.36 11.02 32.49
C ALA A 171 0.10 11.40 33.89
N GLU A 172 1.35 11.09 34.22
CA GLU A 172 1.96 11.46 35.50
C GLU A 172 2.12 12.99 35.66
N LEU A 173 2.17 13.75 34.56
CA LEU A 173 2.20 15.22 34.60
C LEU A 173 0.81 15.85 34.84
N TYR A 174 -0.28 15.19 34.42
CA TYR A 174 -1.65 15.69 34.56
C TYR A 174 -2.38 15.17 35.81
N ALA A 175 -1.87 14.12 36.46
CA ALA A 175 -2.42 13.52 37.69
C ALA A 175 -1.96 14.26 38.95
#